data_AF-A0A9P5VEJ7-F1
#
_entry.id   AF-A0A9P5VEJ7-F1
#
_cell.length_a   1.000
_cell.length_b   1.000
_cell.length_c   1.000
_cell.angle_alpha   90.00
_cell.angle_beta   90.00
_cell.angle_gamma   90.00
#
_symmetry.space_group_name_H-M   'P 1'
#
loop_
_entity.id
_entity.type
_entity.pdbx_description
1 polymer ?
#
loop_
_entity_poly.entity_id
_entity_poly.type
_entity_poly.pdbx_seq_one_letter_code
_entity_poly.pdbx_strand_id
1 'polypeptide(L)'
;MKISTLCIISLGLSLAVFGDVALAKQHHEHHVEQQHHHHAPQDHSHHDKHANQHHHHHNQQADHSHPKKQHHADHLHHKEQQADHSHHMKQQEVHHHKNVDQSHHLNANAIPSKPYKGDSHHENKDNKKEEPACNASQEDLDKHLKEHMESSDTVASPRLSANQQPQQSAFASPPMAKRKEKMVIAYWTDWTSAAMPPESIPFDKVTHVNYAFSIVSPDYRPVFQTDYLLNRVVRAAHLKDVKVLISIGGWTGSQYFSPLSASPRGRQTFVNGAIDFVKNYNLDGIDIDWEYPGRMGSACNIYDANNDAKNFLLLLQELRAAMNQLPNGDRLEISLATRLLPFDGPEGIMKDVSEFAKVVNHINIMAYDVNGSWGSVTGANAPLGGESQLTYANGAQAWIDAGFPAAQINMGVPFYGRSLTTKSDMTTSQSMQVPFIKPVPLGDNNDALWTDPCEKEAAYSGVWKYKNLREQGVVDEHGNARAPWIRKFDKESQTPWLFNPSTKQFISYDDRESLRLKVDYAKKKHLGGMMLWALNQDTTNFELLDVLQEIRR
;
A
#
# COMPACT_ATOMS: atom_id res chain seq x y z
N MET A 1 -71.85 -20.12 17.88
CA MET A 1 -71.87 -18.96 16.95
C MET A 1 -70.89 -19.31 15.83
N LYS A 2 -71.30 -19.42 14.56
CA LYS A 2 -71.52 -18.31 13.59
C LYS A 2 -70.26 -17.41 13.48
N ILE A 3 -69.62 -17.18 12.32
CA ILE A 3 -69.98 -17.42 10.90
C ILE A 3 -68.71 -17.62 10.05
N SER A 4 -68.82 -18.36 8.94
CA SER A 4 -67.81 -18.46 7.87
C SER A 4 -67.98 -17.35 6.83
N THR A 5 -66.89 -16.84 6.21
CA THR A 5 -66.99 -16.27 4.85
C THR A 5 -65.75 -16.58 4.01
N LEU A 6 -66.00 -17.14 2.84
CA LEU A 6 -65.08 -17.33 1.72
C LEU A 6 -65.69 -16.56 0.53
N CYS A 7 -64.92 -15.79 -0.24
CA CYS A 7 -65.23 -15.34 -1.63
C CYS A 7 -64.11 -14.39 -2.14
N ILE A 8 -63.86 -14.12 -3.44
CA ILE A 8 -63.94 -14.84 -4.74
C ILE A 8 -63.82 -13.78 -5.87
N ILE A 9 -62.85 -13.97 -6.78
CA ILE A 9 -62.81 -13.67 -8.23
C ILE A 9 -63.16 -12.25 -8.80
N SER A 10 -62.16 -11.64 -9.48
CA SER A 10 -62.14 -11.11 -10.88
C SER A 10 -60.96 -10.13 -11.04
N LEU A 11 -60.03 -10.12 -12.02
CA LEU A 11 -59.99 -10.45 -13.46
C LEU A 11 -60.67 -9.41 -14.38
N GLY A 12 -59.87 -8.77 -15.26
CA GLY A 12 -60.26 -7.67 -16.18
C GLY A 12 -59.11 -6.66 -16.33
N LEU A 13 -58.09 -6.86 -17.18
CA LEU A 13 -58.05 -6.83 -18.65
C LEU A 13 -58.16 -5.41 -19.26
N SER A 14 -57.05 -4.91 -19.81
CA SER A 14 -57.01 -4.07 -21.02
C SER A 14 -55.62 -4.09 -21.65
N LEU A 15 -55.52 -4.73 -22.82
CA LEU A 15 -54.52 -4.41 -23.84
C LEU A 15 -54.97 -3.14 -24.60
N ALA A 16 -54.03 -2.53 -25.34
CA ALA A 16 -54.19 -1.84 -26.64
C ALA A 16 -53.50 -0.45 -26.69
N VAL A 17 -52.82 -0.02 -27.77
CA VAL A 17 -52.21 -0.71 -28.93
C VAL A 17 -51.39 0.33 -29.73
N PHE A 18 -50.18 -0.07 -30.18
CA PHE A 18 -49.42 0.39 -31.37
C PHE A 18 -48.93 1.85 -31.52
N GLY A 19 -47.80 1.95 -32.24
CA GLY A 19 -47.15 3.19 -32.67
C GLY A 19 -45.86 2.90 -33.45
N ASP A 20 -45.94 2.09 -34.52
CA ASP A 20 -44.81 1.85 -35.43
C ASP A 20 -44.39 3.14 -36.15
N VAL A 21 -43.08 3.42 -36.18
CA VAL A 21 -42.46 4.21 -37.27
C VAL A 21 -41.12 3.56 -37.63
N ALA A 22 -41.04 3.09 -38.88
CA ALA A 22 -39.79 2.73 -39.54
C ALA A 22 -39.42 3.80 -40.60
N LEU A 23 -38.22 3.65 -41.19
CA LEU A 23 -37.52 4.59 -42.11
C LEU A 23 -36.86 5.78 -41.39
N ALA A 24 -35.69 6.30 -41.81
CA ALA A 24 -34.96 6.03 -43.06
C ALA A 24 -33.42 5.95 -42.91
N LYS A 25 -32.84 5.27 -43.91
CA LYS A 25 -31.43 5.28 -44.35
C LYS A 25 -30.61 6.55 -44.02
N GLN A 26 -29.35 6.34 -43.66
CA GLN A 26 -28.26 6.86 -44.50
C GLN A 26 -27.01 5.97 -44.45
N HIS A 27 -26.60 5.46 -45.62
CA HIS A 27 -25.27 4.88 -45.80
C HIS A 27 -24.23 6.01 -45.81
N HIS A 28 -23.03 5.73 -45.32
CA HIS A 28 -21.81 6.35 -45.85
C HIS A 28 -20.82 5.24 -46.20
N GLU A 29 -20.87 4.86 -47.47
CA GLU A 29 -19.80 4.10 -48.11
C GLU A 29 -18.68 5.08 -48.48
N HIS A 30 -17.46 4.80 -48.04
CA HIS A 30 -16.27 5.32 -48.69
C HIS A 30 -15.52 4.15 -49.33
N HIS A 31 -15.79 3.93 -50.60
CA HIS A 31 -14.93 3.16 -51.50
C HIS A 31 -14.01 4.13 -52.25
N VAL A 32 -12.69 3.98 -52.11
CA VAL A 32 -11.73 4.24 -53.20
C VAL A 32 -10.64 3.16 -53.16
N GLU A 33 -10.63 2.37 -54.24
CA GLU A 33 -9.55 1.59 -54.86
C GLU A 33 -8.53 0.79 -54.02
N GLN A 34 -8.63 -0.53 -54.17
CA GLN A 34 -7.45 -1.40 -54.29
C GLN A 34 -6.85 -1.24 -55.71
N GLN A 35 -5.53 -1.28 -55.84
CA GLN A 35 -4.88 -1.76 -57.06
C GLN A 35 -4.10 -3.04 -56.77
N HIS A 36 -4.39 -4.09 -57.54
CA HIS A 36 -3.62 -5.33 -57.56
C HIS A 36 -2.38 -5.17 -58.45
N HIS A 37 -1.27 -5.79 -58.04
CA HIS A 37 -0.41 -6.49 -59.01
C HIS A 37 0.11 -7.80 -58.40
N HIS A 38 -0.18 -8.92 -59.07
CA HIS A 38 0.49 -10.21 -58.86
C HIS A 38 1.90 -10.17 -59.49
N HIS A 39 2.88 -10.80 -58.84
CA HIS A 39 3.40 -12.09 -59.31
C HIS A 39 4.27 -12.78 -58.23
N ALA A 40 4.24 -14.11 -58.24
CA ALA A 40 5.03 -14.97 -57.36
C ALA A 40 6.16 -15.67 -58.19
N PRO A 41 6.71 -16.81 -57.76
CA PRO A 41 7.97 -16.85 -57.02
C PRO A 41 9.10 -17.52 -57.82
N GLN A 42 10.34 -17.45 -57.33
CA GLN A 42 11.35 -18.46 -57.66
C GLN A 42 12.07 -19.00 -56.42
N ASP A 43 12.05 -20.32 -56.37
CA ASP A 43 12.78 -21.21 -55.49
C ASP A 43 14.11 -21.58 -56.18
N HIS A 44 15.21 -21.72 -55.43
CA HIS A 44 16.30 -22.60 -55.80
C HIS A 44 17.26 -22.89 -54.64
N SER A 45 17.89 -24.06 -54.73
CA SER A 45 18.37 -24.86 -53.61
C SER A 45 19.88 -25.09 -53.60
N HIS A 46 20.35 -25.52 -52.42
CA HIS A 46 21.41 -26.52 -52.18
C HIS A 46 22.89 -26.12 -51.95
N HIS A 47 23.44 -26.91 -51.02
CA HIS A 47 24.83 -27.29 -50.77
C HIS A 47 25.78 -26.32 -50.04
N ASP A 48 26.76 -26.80 -49.27
CA ASP A 48 26.87 -27.99 -48.39
C ASP A 48 28.16 -27.82 -47.54
N LYS A 49 28.26 -28.51 -46.39
CA LYS A 49 29.48 -28.89 -45.63
C LYS A 49 30.76 -28.01 -45.74
N HIS A 50 31.32 -27.63 -44.58
CA HIS A 50 32.43 -28.42 -44.00
C HIS A 50 32.69 -28.07 -42.52
N ALA A 51 33.29 -29.03 -41.81
CA ALA A 51 33.66 -28.93 -40.39
C ALA A 51 35.16 -29.23 -40.17
N ASN A 52 35.58 -29.08 -38.91
CA ASN A 52 36.77 -29.64 -38.22
C ASN A 52 38.09 -28.85 -38.11
N GLN A 53 38.34 -28.45 -36.84
CA GLN A 53 39.44 -28.90 -35.95
C GLN A 53 40.83 -28.23 -35.90
N HIS A 54 41.16 -27.82 -34.66
CA HIS A 54 42.40 -28.00 -33.88
C HIS A 54 43.81 -27.77 -34.48
N HIS A 55 44.65 -27.01 -33.75
CA HIS A 55 45.61 -27.65 -32.83
C HIS A 55 46.19 -26.74 -31.72
N HIS A 56 46.91 -27.38 -30.78
CA HIS A 56 47.51 -26.83 -29.55
C HIS A 56 49.01 -26.52 -29.72
N HIS A 57 49.56 -25.59 -28.93
CA HIS A 57 50.49 -25.87 -27.80
C HIS A 57 50.92 -24.54 -27.11
N HIS A 58 50.88 -24.41 -25.77
CA HIS A 58 51.95 -24.68 -24.78
C HIS A 58 53.24 -23.83 -24.93
N ASN A 59 53.97 -23.42 -23.88
CA ASN A 59 53.73 -23.25 -22.43
C ASN A 59 55.00 -22.59 -21.81
N GLN A 60 54.92 -22.17 -20.54
CA GLN A 60 55.97 -22.11 -19.49
C GLN A 60 56.32 -20.75 -18.86
N GLN A 61 56.76 -20.87 -17.59
CA GLN A 61 56.87 -19.87 -16.53
C GLN A 61 58.31 -19.76 -16.01
N ALA A 62 58.65 -18.63 -15.36
CA ALA A 62 59.45 -18.50 -14.12
C ALA A 62 59.47 -16.98 -13.79
N ASP A 63 58.98 -16.46 -12.67
CA ASP A 63 59.30 -16.67 -11.23
C ASP A 63 60.63 -16.05 -10.77
N HIS A 64 60.57 -15.12 -9.79
CA HIS A 64 61.53 -14.97 -8.68
C HIS A 64 61.19 -13.81 -7.68
N SER A 65 60.82 -14.21 -6.45
CA SER A 65 61.25 -13.69 -5.12
C SER A 65 61.42 -12.18 -4.76
N HIS A 66 60.75 -11.85 -3.63
CA HIS A 66 60.90 -10.80 -2.59
C HIS A 66 62.33 -10.31 -2.19
N PRO A 67 62.53 -9.13 -1.50
CA PRO A 67 61.98 -8.86 -0.14
C PRO A 67 61.69 -7.41 0.34
N LYS A 68 61.18 -7.32 1.58
CA LYS A 68 60.76 -6.13 2.38
C LYS A 68 61.87 -5.13 2.73
N LYS A 69 61.50 -3.88 3.03
CA LYS A 69 62.09 -3.04 4.11
C LYS A 69 61.15 -1.92 4.58
N GLN A 70 61.11 -1.68 5.89
CA GLN A 70 60.62 -0.43 6.52
C GLN A 70 61.76 0.60 6.57
N HIS A 71 61.49 1.91 6.60
CA HIS A 71 61.83 2.79 7.74
C HIS A 71 61.51 4.29 7.53
N HIS A 72 61.36 4.97 8.67
CA HIS A 72 61.47 6.42 8.97
C HIS A 72 60.37 7.42 8.56
N ALA A 73 59.88 8.10 9.60
CA ALA A 73 59.41 9.48 9.58
C ALA A 73 60.60 10.45 9.74
N ASP A 74 60.45 11.71 9.34
CA ASP A 74 60.56 12.85 10.28
C ASP A 74 60.26 14.25 9.67
N HIS A 75 59.37 14.96 10.37
CA HIS A 75 59.43 16.38 10.78
C HIS A 75 59.41 17.62 9.84
N LEU A 76 58.79 18.66 10.45
CA LEU A 76 58.85 20.12 10.18
C LEU A 76 58.13 20.61 8.91
N HIS A 77 57.41 21.74 8.84
CA HIS A 77 56.85 22.75 9.75
C HIS A 77 56.64 23.97 8.84
N HIS A 78 55.44 24.55 8.77
CA HIS A 78 55.33 26.01 8.91
C HIS A 78 53.91 26.43 9.30
N LYS A 79 53.83 27.14 10.43
CA LYS A 79 52.80 28.14 10.72
C LYS A 79 53.02 29.34 9.77
N GLU A 80 52.11 30.25 9.47
CA GLU A 80 51.09 30.99 10.26
C GLU A 80 50.15 31.67 9.20
N GLN A 81 49.09 32.47 9.44
CA GLN A 81 48.67 33.34 10.55
C GLN A 81 47.16 33.67 10.37
N GLN A 82 46.45 34.04 11.44
CA GLN A 82 45.10 34.63 11.35
C GLN A 82 45.17 36.16 11.23
N ALA A 83 44.17 36.79 10.60
CA ALA A 83 43.76 38.16 10.92
C ALA A 83 42.27 38.39 10.64
N ASP A 84 41.58 38.97 11.62
CA ASP A 84 40.18 39.41 11.59
C ASP A 84 40.12 40.90 11.24
N HIS A 85 39.13 41.35 10.46
CA HIS A 85 38.62 42.73 10.52
C HIS A 85 37.23 42.87 9.90
N SER A 86 36.45 43.80 10.47
CA SER A 86 35.04 44.06 10.18
C SER A 86 34.80 45.54 9.81
N HIS A 87 33.54 45.88 9.48
CA HIS A 87 33.01 47.20 9.06
C HIS A 87 33.25 47.57 7.56
N HIS A 88 32.35 48.29 6.88
CA HIS A 88 31.17 49.06 7.32
C HIS A 88 30.08 49.21 6.22
N MET A 89 28.85 49.56 6.65
CA MET A 89 27.79 50.31 5.92
C MET A 89 27.13 49.77 4.64
N LYS A 90 25.80 49.54 4.72
CA LYS A 90 24.80 50.32 3.95
C LYS A 90 23.41 50.25 4.58
N GLN A 91 22.86 51.41 4.93
CA GLN A 91 21.44 51.60 5.28
C GLN A 91 20.65 51.94 4.02
N GLN A 92 19.39 51.52 3.94
CA GLN A 92 18.36 52.18 3.14
C GLN A 92 17.01 52.11 3.89
N GLU A 93 16.41 53.27 4.12
CA GLU A 93 15.07 53.43 4.67
C GLU A 93 14.02 53.19 3.59
N VAL A 94 12.82 52.73 3.98
CA VAL A 94 11.62 52.76 3.12
C VAL A 94 10.48 53.42 3.89
N HIS A 95 9.98 54.53 3.34
CA HIS A 95 8.85 55.28 3.90
C HIS A 95 7.55 54.47 3.90
N HIS A 96 6.79 54.58 4.98
CA HIS A 96 5.36 54.27 4.97
C HIS A 96 4.56 55.35 4.23
N HIS A 97 3.59 54.92 3.42
CA HIS A 97 2.38 55.69 3.17
C HIS A 97 1.15 54.84 3.50
N LYS A 98 0.26 55.40 4.32
CA LYS A 98 -1.03 54.82 4.64
C LYS A 98 -2.00 55.09 3.49
N ASN A 99 -2.88 54.14 3.21
CA ASN A 99 -4.28 54.47 3.00
C ASN A 99 -5.17 53.33 3.51
N VAL A 100 -6.39 53.70 3.91
CA VAL A 100 -7.34 52.87 4.66
C VAL A 100 -8.63 52.79 3.86
N ASP A 101 -9.13 51.57 3.66
CA ASP A 101 -10.55 51.19 3.82
C ASP A 101 -10.62 49.64 3.81
N GLN A 102 -11.18 49.00 4.84
CA GLN A 102 -12.59 48.62 5.00
C GLN A 102 -13.07 47.63 3.89
N SER A 103 -13.65 46.46 4.19
CA SER A 103 -14.26 45.96 5.45
C SER A 103 -14.53 44.43 5.43
N HIS A 104 -14.65 43.81 6.62
CA HIS A 104 -15.23 42.46 6.89
C HIS A 104 -14.50 41.24 6.26
N HIS A 105 -14.54 39.98 6.72
CA HIS A 105 -14.81 39.27 7.99
C HIS A 105 -14.39 37.79 7.74
N LEU A 106 -14.06 36.89 8.68
CA LEU A 106 -13.84 36.92 10.14
C LEU A 106 -13.02 35.65 10.50
N ASN A 107 -11.97 35.73 11.33
CA ASN A 107 -11.43 34.53 12.02
C ASN A 107 -10.59 34.91 13.26
N ALA A 108 -10.79 34.23 14.40
CA ALA A 108 -10.13 34.55 15.66
C ALA A 108 -9.40 33.33 16.24
N ASN A 109 -8.09 33.46 16.42
CA ASN A 109 -7.26 32.46 17.10
C ASN A 109 -7.01 32.86 18.56
N ALA A 110 -7.37 31.96 19.47
CA ALA A 110 -6.47 31.31 20.44
C ALA A 110 -5.71 32.12 21.53
N ILE A 111 -5.77 31.56 22.77
CA ILE A 111 -4.70 31.54 23.83
C ILE A 111 -4.50 32.86 24.65
N PRO A 112 -4.01 32.86 25.93
CA PRO A 112 -3.82 31.81 26.95
C PRO A 112 -4.58 32.04 28.29
N SER A 113 -4.41 31.09 29.22
CA SER A 113 -4.97 31.03 30.59
C SER A 113 -4.05 31.53 31.73
N LYS A 114 -4.69 31.78 32.91
CA LYS A 114 -4.17 31.83 34.31
C LYS A 114 -3.91 33.22 34.92
N PRO A 115 -3.98 33.36 36.27
CA PRO A 115 -4.95 32.75 37.22
C PRO A 115 -5.45 33.80 38.25
N TYR A 116 -6.43 33.47 39.12
CA TYR A 116 -6.39 33.84 40.57
C TYR A 116 -7.48 33.14 41.40
N LYS A 117 -7.28 33.08 42.73
CA LYS A 117 -8.22 32.58 43.75
C LYS A 117 -9.21 33.67 44.21
N GLY A 118 -10.37 33.27 44.74
CA GLY A 118 -11.26 34.13 45.52
C GLY A 118 -12.41 33.33 46.13
N ASP A 119 -12.55 33.38 47.46
CA ASP A 119 -13.54 32.62 48.23
C ASP A 119 -14.89 33.34 48.41
N SER A 120 -15.91 32.53 48.73
CA SER A 120 -17.02 32.77 49.69
C SER A 120 -18.22 33.72 49.42
N HIS A 121 -19.41 33.13 49.64
CA HIS A 121 -20.71 33.68 50.13
C HIS A 121 -21.31 34.96 49.49
N HIS A 122 -22.54 34.95 48.93
CA HIS A 122 -23.80 34.67 49.65
C HIS A 122 -24.97 34.23 48.74
N GLU A 123 -25.99 33.67 49.39
CA GLU A 123 -27.44 33.55 49.10
C GLU A 123 -28.07 34.38 47.93
N ASN A 124 -29.19 34.00 47.29
CA ASN A 124 -30.26 33.08 47.70
C ASN A 124 -31.15 32.57 46.51
N LYS A 125 -31.87 31.47 46.77
CA LYS A 125 -33.22 31.09 46.25
C LYS A 125 -33.51 30.68 44.79
N ASP A 126 -33.86 29.40 44.70
CA ASP A 126 -35.16 28.83 44.26
C ASP A 126 -35.25 27.97 42.98
N ASN A 127 -36.00 26.86 43.14
CA ASN A 127 -36.52 25.90 42.16
C ASN A 127 -35.54 24.93 41.43
N LYS A 128 -35.45 23.68 41.93
CA LYS A 128 -36.26 22.55 41.42
C LYS A 128 -36.13 21.27 42.26
N LYS A 129 -37.11 20.37 42.05
CA LYS A 129 -37.34 19.10 42.76
C LYS A 129 -36.18 18.10 42.61
N GLU A 130 -35.92 17.34 43.67
CA GLU A 130 -34.99 16.19 43.69
C GLU A 130 -35.73 14.85 43.53
N GLU A 131 -35.09 13.89 42.87
CA GLU A 131 -35.34 12.45 43.01
C GLU A 131 -34.21 11.83 43.86
N PRO A 132 -34.45 10.75 44.63
CA PRO A 132 -33.53 10.31 45.67
C PRO A 132 -32.32 9.52 45.13
N ALA A 133 -31.13 9.90 45.58
CA ALA A 133 -29.91 9.11 45.39
C ALA A 133 -29.73 8.08 46.52
N CYS A 134 -29.55 6.80 46.17
CA CYS A 134 -29.11 5.77 47.11
C CYS A 134 -27.58 5.71 47.17
N ASN A 135 -27.00 6.15 48.28
CA ASN A 135 -25.64 5.78 48.69
C ASN A 135 -25.75 4.57 49.63
N ALA A 136 -25.22 3.41 49.21
CA ALA A 136 -24.92 2.29 50.10
C ALA A 136 -23.43 2.35 50.49
N SER A 137 -23.09 1.91 51.70
CA SER A 137 -21.71 1.97 52.18
C SER A 137 -20.92 0.72 51.77
N GLN A 138 -19.58 0.77 51.85
CA GLN A 138 -18.73 -0.36 51.45
C GLN A 138 -19.00 -1.64 52.27
N GLU A 139 -19.52 -1.52 53.50
CA GLU A 139 -19.92 -2.66 54.34
C GLU A 139 -21.16 -3.41 53.81
N ASP A 140 -22.05 -2.74 53.07
CA ASP A 140 -23.25 -3.38 52.50
C ASP A 140 -22.91 -4.30 51.31
N LEU A 141 -21.86 -3.97 50.54
CA LEU A 141 -21.35 -4.81 49.45
C LEU A 141 -20.64 -6.06 49.97
N ASP A 142 -19.79 -5.93 50.98
CA ASP A 142 -19.02 -7.06 51.53
C ASP A 142 -19.91 -8.09 52.26
N LYS A 143 -21.10 -7.68 52.72
CA LYS A 143 -22.11 -8.60 53.23
C LYS A 143 -22.78 -9.43 52.13
N HIS A 144 -23.12 -8.80 51.00
CA HIS A 144 -23.74 -9.49 49.86
C HIS A 144 -22.82 -10.51 49.18
N LEU A 145 -21.51 -10.30 49.18
CA LEU A 145 -20.56 -11.29 48.64
C LEU A 145 -20.40 -12.54 49.50
N LYS A 146 -20.66 -12.49 50.82
CA LYS A 146 -20.57 -13.67 51.70
C LYS A 146 -21.80 -14.57 51.61
N GLU A 147 -23.00 -13.99 51.50
CA GLU A 147 -24.24 -14.77 51.43
C GLU A 147 -24.40 -15.58 50.11
N HIS A 148 -23.60 -15.26 49.07
CA HIS A 148 -23.57 -16.01 47.81
C HIS A 148 -22.51 -17.13 47.72
N MET A 149 -21.65 -17.31 48.72
CA MET A 149 -20.57 -18.32 48.68
C MET A 149 -20.84 -19.61 49.48
N GLU A 150 -22.00 -19.75 50.14
CA GLU A 150 -22.32 -20.92 50.99
C GLU A 150 -23.56 -21.74 50.54
N SER A 151 -23.99 -21.65 49.27
CA SER A 151 -25.13 -22.45 48.76
C SER A 151 -24.93 -23.08 47.37
N SER A 152 -23.93 -23.93 47.21
CA SER A 152 -23.88 -24.87 46.06
C SER A 152 -23.11 -26.15 46.37
N ASP A 153 -23.66 -26.99 47.25
CA ASP A 153 -23.22 -28.38 47.40
C ASP A 153 -24.39 -29.34 47.14
N THR A 154 -24.08 -30.48 46.51
CA THR A 154 -24.99 -31.55 46.05
C THR A 154 -25.88 -31.25 44.83
N VAL A 155 -25.49 -31.78 43.66
CA VAL A 155 -26.18 -32.84 42.87
C VAL A 155 -25.24 -33.26 41.72
N ALA A 156 -25.30 -34.53 41.31
CA ALA A 156 -24.23 -35.20 40.55
C ALA A 156 -24.10 -34.82 39.07
N SER A 157 -22.85 -34.61 38.62
CA SER A 157 -22.47 -34.46 37.21
C SER A 157 -22.33 -35.81 36.48
N PRO A 158 -22.83 -35.95 35.23
CA PRO A 158 -22.46 -37.06 34.36
C PRO A 158 -20.97 -36.95 33.96
N ARG A 159 -20.24 -38.07 33.98
CA ARG A 159 -18.89 -38.13 33.41
C ARG A 159 -18.94 -37.99 31.88
N LEU A 160 -18.56 -36.84 31.35
CA LEU A 160 -18.17 -36.73 29.94
C LEU A 160 -16.73 -37.21 29.78
N SER A 161 -16.52 -38.21 28.92
CA SER A 161 -15.22 -38.80 28.67
C SER A 161 -14.32 -37.85 27.89
N ALA A 162 -13.12 -37.57 28.43
CA ALA A 162 -12.06 -36.88 27.71
C ALA A 162 -11.49 -37.77 26.59
N ASN A 163 -12.14 -37.81 25.42
CA ASN A 163 -11.50 -38.30 24.20
C ASN A 163 -12.18 -37.83 22.89
N GLN A 164 -12.23 -36.51 22.66
CA GLN A 164 -12.42 -35.96 21.31
C GLN A 164 -11.41 -34.83 21.10
N GLN A 165 -10.30 -35.14 20.43
CA GLN A 165 -9.51 -34.12 19.75
C GLN A 165 -10.43 -33.42 18.74
N PRO A 166 -10.30 -32.09 18.52
CA PRO A 166 -10.90 -31.47 17.35
C PRO A 166 -10.31 -32.18 16.13
N GLN A 167 -11.15 -32.84 15.33
CA GLN A 167 -10.70 -33.35 14.05
C GLN A 167 -10.20 -32.14 13.26
N GLN A 168 -8.92 -32.17 12.87
CA GLN A 168 -8.41 -31.28 11.84
C GLN A 168 -9.21 -31.57 10.58
N SER A 169 -10.26 -30.77 10.33
CA SER A 169 -10.87 -30.69 9.01
C SER A 169 -9.75 -30.31 8.07
N ALA A 170 -9.31 -31.24 7.22
CA ALA A 170 -8.30 -30.92 6.23
C ALA A 170 -8.79 -29.68 5.47
N PHE A 171 -8.07 -28.56 5.60
CA PHE A 171 -8.39 -27.35 4.87
C PHE A 171 -8.30 -27.72 3.39
N ALA A 172 -9.45 -27.93 2.76
CA ALA A 172 -9.51 -28.07 1.32
C ALA A 172 -8.97 -26.75 0.76
N SER A 173 -7.76 -26.80 0.22
CA SER A 173 -7.15 -25.66 -0.44
C SER A 173 -8.16 -25.11 -1.44
N PRO A 174 -8.31 -23.78 -1.55
CA PRO A 174 -9.31 -23.19 -2.44
C PRO A 174 -9.15 -23.82 -3.84
N PRO A 175 -10.25 -24.12 -4.55
CA PRO A 175 -10.15 -24.77 -5.86
C PRO A 175 -9.21 -23.95 -6.74
N MET A 176 -8.02 -24.49 -7.00
CA MET A 176 -7.04 -23.90 -7.91
C MET A 176 -7.54 -24.12 -9.35
N ALA A 177 -8.67 -23.50 -9.68
CA ALA A 177 -8.97 -23.10 -11.03
C ALA A 177 -7.73 -22.34 -11.51
N LYS A 178 -7.00 -22.94 -12.46
CA LYS A 178 -5.79 -22.35 -13.04
C LYS A 178 -6.14 -20.93 -13.47
N ARG A 179 -5.72 -19.91 -12.72
CA ARG A 179 -5.94 -18.50 -13.07
C ARG A 179 -5.20 -18.27 -14.38
N LYS A 180 -5.96 -18.29 -15.48
CA LYS A 180 -5.44 -18.06 -16.83
C LYS A 180 -5.07 -16.59 -17.04
N GLU A 181 -5.72 -15.70 -16.30
CA GLU A 181 -5.52 -14.26 -16.40
C GLU A 181 -4.59 -13.73 -15.31
N LYS A 182 -3.72 -12.79 -15.68
CA LYS A 182 -2.83 -12.07 -14.78
C LYS A 182 -3.56 -10.93 -14.07
N MET A 183 -3.24 -10.72 -12.81
CA MET A 183 -3.88 -9.68 -12.01
C MET A 183 -3.28 -8.30 -12.31
N VAL A 184 -4.15 -7.27 -12.31
CA VAL A 184 -3.76 -5.87 -12.15
C VAL A 184 -4.60 -5.33 -10.99
N ILE A 185 -3.94 -5.05 -9.88
CA ILE A 185 -4.58 -4.67 -8.61
C ILE A 185 -4.29 -3.21 -8.32
N ALA A 186 -5.35 -2.41 -8.19
CA ALA A 186 -5.24 -0.99 -7.88
C ALA A 186 -5.65 -0.70 -6.44
N TYR A 187 -4.75 -0.13 -5.65
CA TYR A 187 -5.16 0.52 -4.41
C TYR A 187 -5.80 1.87 -4.73
N TRP A 188 -7.05 2.04 -4.28
CA TRP A 188 -7.81 3.29 -4.34
C TRP A 188 -8.16 3.71 -2.92
N THR A 189 -7.98 5.00 -2.63
CA THR A 189 -8.07 5.54 -1.27
C THR A 189 -9.17 6.58 -1.14
N ASP A 190 -9.99 6.47 -0.09
CA ASP A 190 -11.23 7.24 0.04
C ASP A 190 -11.02 8.75 0.15
N TRP A 191 -9.94 9.17 0.81
CA TRP A 191 -9.48 10.56 0.90
C TRP A 191 -9.08 11.17 -0.46
N THR A 192 -9.02 10.39 -1.54
CA THR A 192 -8.70 10.87 -2.89
C THR A 192 -9.92 11.01 -3.80
N SER A 193 -11.11 10.66 -3.31
CA SER A 193 -12.40 10.68 -4.03
C SER A 193 -12.79 12.03 -4.63
N ALA A 194 -12.28 13.15 -4.11
CA ALA A 194 -12.48 14.48 -4.71
C ALA A 194 -11.72 14.65 -6.05
N ALA A 195 -10.57 13.99 -6.21
CA ALA A 195 -9.77 14.00 -7.43
C ALA A 195 -10.05 12.79 -8.34
N MET A 196 -10.51 11.67 -7.77
CA MET A 196 -10.87 10.45 -8.48
C MET A 196 -12.11 9.81 -7.82
N PRO A 197 -13.33 10.28 -8.13
CA PRO A 197 -14.55 9.67 -7.61
C PRO A 197 -14.68 8.19 -8.06
N PRO A 198 -15.40 7.33 -7.31
CA PRO A 198 -15.53 5.90 -7.58
C PRO A 198 -15.82 5.52 -9.03
N GLU A 199 -16.67 6.27 -9.72
CA GLU A 199 -17.10 6.00 -11.10
C GLU A 199 -16.07 6.44 -12.16
N SER A 200 -14.98 7.12 -11.75
CA SER A 200 -13.85 7.49 -12.61
C SER A 200 -12.67 6.51 -12.54
N ILE A 201 -12.75 5.48 -11.70
CA ILE A 201 -11.79 4.37 -11.69
C ILE A 201 -11.85 3.68 -13.07
N PRO A 202 -10.70 3.46 -13.75
CA PRO A 202 -10.66 2.81 -15.06
C PRO A 202 -10.81 1.29 -14.90
N PHE A 203 -12.03 0.84 -14.59
CA PHE A 203 -12.35 -0.56 -14.32
C PHE A 203 -12.01 -1.50 -15.49
N ASP A 204 -12.00 -1.03 -16.74
CA ASP A 204 -11.52 -1.80 -17.90
C ASP A 204 -10.02 -2.13 -17.83
N LYS A 205 -9.25 -1.33 -17.09
CA LYS A 205 -7.80 -1.47 -16.88
C LYS A 205 -7.42 -2.14 -15.55
N VAL A 206 -8.35 -2.70 -14.79
CA VAL A 206 -8.01 -3.41 -13.54
C VAL A 206 -8.76 -4.73 -13.44
N THR A 207 -8.26 -5.64 -12.62
CA THR A 207 -8.97 -6.88 -12.27
C THR A 207 -9.45 -6.86 -10.82
N HIS A 208 -8.76 -6.12 -9.94
CA HIS A 208 -9.13 -5.92 -8.55
C HIS A 208 -8.94 -4.45 -8.15
N VAL A 209 -9.82 -3.95 -7.29
CA VAL A 209 -9.62 -2.71 -6.53
C VAL A 209 -9.50 -3.09 -5.05
N ASN A 210 -8.40 -2.70 -4.42
CA ASN A 210 -8.24 -2.76 -2.98
C ASN A 210 -8.62 -1.38 -2.42
N TYR A 211 -9.78 -1.32 -1.74
CA TYR A 211 -10.28 -0.10 -1.10
C TYR A 211 -9.50 0.14 0.19
N ALA A 212 -8.65 1.17 0.21
CA ALA A 212 -7.79 1.52 1.32
C ALA A 212 -8.33 2.76 2.09
N PHE A 213 -8.50 2.74 3.41
CA PHE A 213 -8.33 1.62 4.35
C PHE A 213 -9.48 1.55 5.36
N SER A 214 -9.73 0.35 5.85
CA SER A 214 -10.27 0.16 7.20
C SER A 214 -9.10 0.04 8.19
N ILE A 215 -9.24 0.64 9.37
CA ILE A 215 -8.24 0.51 10.45
C ILE A 215 -8.72 -0.48 11.52
N VAL A 216 -7.80 -1.07 12.27
CA VAL A 216 -8.15 -1.88 13.45
C VAL A 216 -8.32 -0.96 14.66
N SER A 217 -9.48 -0.97 15.31
CA SER A 217 -9.70 -0.25 16.57
C SER A 217 -9.11 -0.99 17.78
N PRO A 218 -8.94 -0.34 18.95
CA PRO A 218 -8.31 -0.95 20.13
C PRO A 218 -9.06 -2.17 20.72
N ASP A 219 -10.32 -2.38 20.34
CA ASP A 219 -11.14 -3.55 20.66
C ASP A 219 -10.96 -4.72 19.67
N TYR A 220 -10.04 -4.57 18.72
CA TYR A 220 -9.68 -5.50 17.64
C TYR A 220 -10.71 -5.64 16.51
N ARG A 221 -11.72 -4.77 16.45
CA ARG A 221 -12.66 -4.74 15.32
C ARG A 221 -12.06 -3.91 14.17
N PRO A 222 -12.17 -4.33 12.90
CA PRO A 222 -11.86 -3.45 11.78
C PRO A 222 -13.03 -2.47 11.57
N VAL A 223 -12.71 -1.18 11.39
CA VAL A 223 -13.67 -0.07 11.30
C VAL A 223 -13.30 0.90 10.17
N PHE A 224 -14.28 1.66 9.67
CA PHE A 224 -14.03 2.76 8.73
C PHE A 224 -13.72 4.06 9.45
N GLN A 225 -12.93 4.91 8.81
CA GLN A 225 -12.96 6.36 9.08
C GLN A 225 -14.05 7.05 8.24
N THR A 226 -14.25 6.60 6.98
CA THR A 226 -15.35 7.01 6.10
C THR A 226 -15.83 5.84 5.25
N ASP A 227 -17.15 5.60 5.22
CA ASP A 227 -17.76 4.38 4.65
C ASP A 227 -18.65 4.61 3.41
N TYR A 228 -19.22 5.81 3.26
CA TYR A 228 -20.23 6.13 2.24
C TYR A 228 -19.80 5.94 0.76
N LEU A 229 -18.50 5.79 0.50
CA LEU A 229 -17.94 5.62 -0.85
C LEU A 229 -17.80 4.14 -1.27
N LEU A 230 -17.67 3.19 -0.33
CA LEU A 230 -17.40 1.79 -0.66
C LEU A 230 -18.51 1.16 -1.52
N ASN A 231 -19.78 1.38 -1.15
CA ASN A 231 -20.93 0.90 -1.94
C ASN A 231 -20.94 1.42 -3.38
N ARG A 232 -20.37 2.61 -3.65
CA ARG A 232 -20.23 3.15 -5.01
C ARG A 232 -19.11 2.46 -5.78
N VAL A 233 -17.96 2.23 -5.13
CA VAL A 233 -16.83 1.48 -5.72
C VAL A 233 -17.27 0.07 -6.08
N VAL A 234 -17.88 -0.68 -5.15
CA VAL A 234 -18.39 -2.04 -5.40
C VAL A 234 -19.38 -2.07 -6.55
N ARG A 235 -20.39 -1.19 -6.54
CA ARG A 235 -21.40 -1.14 -7.61
C ARG A 235 -20.79 -0.83 -8.97
N ALA A 236 -19.84 0.10 -9.06
CA ALA A 236 -19.20 0.46 -10.32
C ALA A 236 -18.25 -0.63 -10.84
N ALA A 237 -17.52 -1.29 -9.94
CA ALA A 237 -16.62 -2.41 -10.23
C ALA A 237 -17.38 -3.65 -10.73
N HIS A 238 -18.47 -4.03 -10.05
CA HIS A 238 -19.28 -5.21 -10.40
C HIS A 238 -19.99 -5.07 -11.76
N LEU A 239 -20.32 -3.84 -12.18
CA LEU A 239 -20.81 -3.57 -13.55
C LEU A 239 -19.75 -3.80 -14.65
N LYS A 240 -18.51 -4.10 -14.26
CA LYS A 240 -17.34 -4.30 -15.13
C LYS A 240 -16.59 -5.61 -14.87
N ASP A 241 -17.17 -6.51 -14.06
CA ASP A 241 -16.54 -7.77 -13.62
C ASP A 241 -15.19 -7.57 -12.88
N VAL A 242 -15.04 -6.42 -12.22
CA VAL A 242 -13.86 -6.11 -11.37
C VAL A 242 -14.17 -6.44 -9.93
N LYS A 243 -13.25 -7.13 -9.27
CA LYS A 243 -13.36 -7.51 -7.86
C LYS A 243 -13.04 -6.34 -6.93
N VAL A 244 -13.73 -6.23 -5.80
CA VAL A 244 -13.42 -5.27 -4.75
C VAL A 244 -13.12 -5.98 -3.44
N LEU A 245 -11.90 -5.76 -2.93
CA LEU A 245 -11.47 -6.18 -1.61
C LEU A 245 -11.37 -4.93 -0.74
N ILE A 246 -11.76 -5.03 0.53
CA ILE A 246 -11.44 -3.99 1.52
C ILE A 246 -10.04 -4.27 2.09
N SER A 247 -9.16 -3.27 2.07
CA SER A 247 -7.85 -3.37 2.70
C SER A 247 -7.93 -2.90 4.16
N ILE A 248 -7.54 -3.79 5.07
CA ILE A 248 -7.59 -3.59 6.52
C ILE A 248 -6.15 -3.45 7.02
N GLY A 249 -5.83 -2.29 7.61
CA GLY A 249 -4.51 -1.98 8.14
C GLY A 249 -3.87 -0.76 7.48
N GLY A 250 -2.76 -0.99 6.79
CA GLY A 250 -1.85 0.04 6.30
C GLY A 250 -0.95 0.58 7.42
N TRP A 251 0.00 1.43 7.04
CA TRP A 251 1.04 2.00 7.91
C TRP A 251 0.53 2.49 9.27
N THR A 252 -0.55 3.27 9.28
CA THR A 252 -1.16 3.84 10.50
C THR A 252 -2.27 3.00 11.11
N GLY A 253 -2.82 2.02 10.38
CA GLY A 253 -3.88 1.13 10.86
C GLY A 253 -3.38 -0.15 11.52
N SER A 254 -2.06 -0.35 11.56
CA SER A 254 -1.43 -1.63 11.93
C SER A 254 -1.17 -1.82 13.43
N GLN A 255 -1.44 -0.83 14.28
CA GLN A 255 -1.00 -0.80 15.68
C GLN A 255 -1.38 -2.03 16.52
N TYR A 256 -2.55 -2.61 16.27
CA TYR A 256 -3.15 -3.64 17.13
C TYR A 256 -3.10 -5.07 16.56
N PHE A 257 -2.46 -5.30 15.40
CA PHE A 257 -2.44 -6.63 14.77
C PHE A 257 -1.73 -7.72 15.60
N SER A 258 -0.64 -7.39 16.30
CA SER A 258 0.05 -8.34 17.16
C SER A 258 -0.85 -8.86 18.31
N PRO A 259 -1.40 -8.00 19.20
CA PRO A 259 -2.23 -8.46 20.30
C PRO A 259 -3.58 -9.05 19.86
N LEU A 260 -4.15 -8.60 18.72
CA LEU A 260 -5.37 -9.24 18.20
C LEU A 260 -5.09 -10.67 17.72
N SER A 261 -3.98 -10.87 16.99
CA SER A 261 -3.61 -12.18 16.45
C SER A 261 -3.26 -13.18 17.56
N ALA A 262 -2.61 -12.68 18.63
CA ALA A 262 -2.17 -13.50 19.75
C ALA A 262 -3.32 -14.13 20.57
N SER A 263 -4.51 -13.53 20.59
CA SER A 263 -5.63 -14.00 21.43
C SER A 263 -6.78 -14.60 20.60
N PRO A 264 -7.34 -15.77 20.96
CA PRO A 264 -8.51 -16.33 20.27
C PRO A 264 -9.71 -15.38 20.22
N ARG A 265 -9.91 -14.59 21.29
CA ARG A 265 -10.94 -13.55 21.34
C ARG A 265 -10.67 -12.42 20.34
N GLY A 266 -9.43 -11.92 20.25
CA GLY A 266 -9.06 -10.85 19.33
C GLY A 266 -9.23 -11.27 17.87
N ARG A 267 -8.76 -12.48 17.53
CA ARG A 267 -8.97 -13.07 16.20
C ARG A 267 -10.45 -13.22 15.87
N GLN A 268 -11.26 -13.76 16.78
CA GLN A 268 -12.71 -13.88 16.56
C GLN A 268 -13.41 -12.53 16.37
N THR A 269 -13.03 -11.49 17.14
CA THR A 269 -13.57 -10.13 16.95
C THR A 269 -13.22 -9.57 15.57
N PHE A 270 -11.95 -9.71 15.16
CA PHE A 270 -11.48 -9.25 13.85
C PHE A 270 -12.19 -9.98 12.71
N VAL A 271 -12.22 -11.32 12.76
CA VAL A 271 -12.88 -12.17 11.76
C VAL A 271 -14.35 -11.83 11.64
N ASN A 272 -15.07 -11.63 12.75
CA ASN A 272 -16.46 -11.21 12.72
C ASN A 272 -16.64 -9.85 12.01
N GLY A 273 -15.82 -8.84 12.32
CA GLY A 273 -15.89 -7.54 11.66
C GLY A 273 -15.55 -7.58 10.17
N ALA A 274 -14.55 -8.37 9.77
CA ALA A 274 -14.20 -8.58 8.36
C ALA A 274 -15.35 -9.28 7.60
N ILE A 275 -15.96 -10.30 8.19
CA ILE A 275 -17.14 -10.98 7.63
C ILE A 275 -18.35 -10.04 7.53
N ASP A 276 -18.53 -9.13 8.49
CA ASP A 276 -19.58 -8.11 8.43
C ASP A 276 -19.35 -7.13 7.26
N PHE A 277 -18.11 -6.75 6.93
CA PHE A 277 -17.83 -5.97 5.72
C PHE A 277 -18.19 -6.71 4.44
N VAL A 278 -17.80 -7.99 4.31
CA VAL A 278 -18.15 -8.80 3.12
C VAL A 278 -19.65 -8.84 2.90
N LYS A 279 -20.44 -9.06 3.97
CA LYS A 279 -21.91 -9.10 3.90
C LYS A 279 -22.54 -7.75 3.61
N ASN A 280 -22.13 -6.70 4.33
CA ASN A 280 -22.80 -5.40 4.29
C ASN A 280 -22.51 -4.61 3.01
N TYR A 281 -21.36 -4.85 2.38
CA TYR A 281 -20.90 -4.13 1.19
C TYR A 281 -20.80 -5.02 -0.06
N ASN A 282 -21.18 -6.30 0.02
CA ASN A 282 -21.08 -7.28 -1.08
C ASN A 282 -19.66 -7.35 -1.68
N LEU A 283 -18.65 -7.50 -0.83
CA LEU A 283 -17.24 -7.53 -1.25
C LEU A 283 -16.84 -8.90 -1.80
N ASP A 284 -15.87 -8.89 -2.72
CA ASP A 284 -15.25 -10.09 -3.28
C ASP A 284 -14.17 -10.68 -2.36
N GLY A 285 -13.79 -9.98 -1.28
CA GLY A 285 -12.80 -10.47 -0.33
C GLY A 285 -12.28 -9.43 0.65
N ILE A 286 -11.21 -9.81 1.35
CA ILE A 286 -10.47 -9.03 2.34
C ILE A 286 -9.00 -8.97 1.92
N ASP A 287 -8.43 -7.77 1.92
CA ASP A 287 -6.99 -7.56 1.88
C ASP A 287 -6.51 -7.20 3.30
N ILE A 288 -5.42 -7.81 3.77
CA ILE A 288 -4.81 -7.47 5.07
C ILE A 288 -3.44 -6.85 4.82
N ASP A 289 -3.28 -5.62 5.31
CA ASP A 289 -2.05 -4.83 5.21
C ASP A 289 -1.50 -4.59 6.62
N TRP A 290 -0.92 -5.63 7.23
CA TRP A 290 -0.24 -5.51 8.51
C TRP A 290 1.21 -5.11 8.25
N GLU A 291 1.57 -3.92 8.72
CA GLU A 291 2.93 -3.37 8.70
C GLU A 291 3.57 -3.33 10.10
N TYR A 292 4.32 -4.36 10.55
CA TYR A 292 4.53 -5.68 9.94
C TYR A 292 4.51 -6.80 11.00
N PRO A 293 4.18 -8.05 10.63
CA PRO A 293 4.31 -9.18 11.55
C PRO A 293 5.78 -9.40 11.94
N GLY A 294 6.06 -9.40 13.25
CA GLY A 294 7.35 -9.79 13.80
C GLY A 294 8.44 -8.72 13.76
N ARG A 295 8.12 -7.47 13.37
CA ARG A 295 9.06 -6.34 13.41
C ARG A 295 8.33 -5.01 13.58
N MET A 296 9.09 -3.97 13.92
CA MET A 296 8.58 -2.60 13.92
C MET A 296 8.11 -2.15 12.53
N GLY A 297 6.95 -1.50 12.48
CA GLY A 297 6.45 -0.72 11.34
C GLY A 297 6.46 0.77 11.70
N SER A 298 5.28 1.40 11.80
CA SER A 298 5.17 2.72 12.42
C SER A 298 5.50 2.67 13.92
N ALA A 299 6.00 3.78 14.47
CA ALA A 299 6.73 3.83 15.73
C ALA A 299 5.92 3.43 16.99
N CYS A 300 4.60 3.43 16.91
CA CYS A 300 3.69 3.05 17.99
C CYS A 300 3.02 1.67 17.79
N ASN A 301 3.44 0.91 16.77
CA ASN A 301 2.92 -0.43 16.50
C ASN A 301 3.39 -1.44 17.56
N ILE A 302 2.47 -2.28 18.02
CA ILE A 302 2.78 -3.40 18.92
C ILE A 302 3.19 -4.58 18.04
N TYR A 303 4.33 -5.20 18.33
CA TYR A 303 4.82 -6.39 17.62
C TYR A 303 5.49 -7.39 18.57
N ASP A 304 5.46 -8.67 18.20
CA ASP A 304 6.18 -9.79 18.84
C ASP A 304 6.99 -10.54 17.77
N ALA A 305 8.31 -10.31 17.79
CA ALA A 305 9.27 -10.89 16.85
C ALA A 305 9.27 -12.43 16.79
N ASN A 306 8.80 -13.11 17.85
CA ASN A 306 8.82 -14.57 17.94
C ASN A 306 7.47 -15.20 17.55
N ASN A 307 6.36 -14.51 17.82
CA ASN A 307 5.02 -15.11 17.75
C ASN A 307 4.11 -14.51 16.67
N ASP A 308 4.36 -13.30 16.17
CA ASP A 308 3.44 -12.61 15.26
C ASP A 308 3.10 -13.41 14.00
N ALA A 309 4.10 -13.92 13.27
CA ALA A 309 3.82 -14.68 12.05
C ALA A 309 3.02 -15.97 12.32
N LYS A 310 3.32 -16.69 13.41
CA LYS A 310 2.55 -17.86 13.85
C LYS A 310 1.10 -17.49 14.17
N ASN A 311 0.92 -16.40 14.92
CA ASN A 311 -0.40 -15.90 15.31
C ASN A 311 -1.19 -15.37 14.10
N PHE A 312 -0.50 -14.78 13.12
CA PHE A 312 -1.09 -14.31 11.88
C PHE A 312 -1.60 -15.48 11.03
N LEU A 313 -0.85 -16.58 10.94
CA LEU A 313 -1.31 -17.79 10.26
C LEU A 313 -2.60 -18.34 10.89
N LEU A 314 -2.72 -18.33 12.22
CA LEU A 314 -3.96 -18.71 12.91
C LEU A 314 -5.13 -17.77 12.55
N LEU A 315 -4.90 -16.46 12.49
CA LEU A 315 -5.90 -15.48 12.06
C LEU A 315 -6.37 -15.74 10.63
N LEU A 316 -5.45 -16.03 9.71
CA LEU A 316 -5.76 -16.30 8.31
C LEU A 316 -6.51 -17.64 8.13
N GLN A 317 -6.17 -18.66 8.93
CA GLN A 317 -6.90 -19.93 8.98
C GLN A 317 -8.34 -19.74 9.48
N GLU A 318 -8.53 -18.98 10.56
CA GLU A 318 -9.86 -18.66 11.12
C GLU A 318 -10.70 -17.78 10.17
N LEU A 319 -10.08 -16.77 9.54
CA LEU A 319 -10.72 -15.93 8.53
C LEU A 319 -11.15 -16.75 7.30
N ARG A 320 -10.27 -17.60 6.76
CA ARG A 320 -10.60 -18.49 5.64
C ARG A 320 -11.73 -19.45 6.00
N ALA A 321 -11.69 -20.04 7.19
CA ALA A 321 -12.75 -20.94 7.65
C ALA A 321 -14.11 -20.21 7.71
N ALA A 322 -14.15 -18.99 8.23
CA ALA A 322 -15.37 -18.18 8.29
C ALA A 322 -15.88 -17.74 6.91
N MET A 323 -14.98 -17.31 6.02
CA MET A 323 -15.35 -16.90 4.64
C MET A 323 -15.90 -18.08 3.83
N ASN A 324 -15.36 -19.29 4.02
CA ASN A 324 -15.85 -20.51 3.38
C ASN A 324 -17.28 -20.91 3.83
N GLN A 325 -17.80 -20.38 4.96
CA GLN A 325 -19.20 -20.58 5.38
C GLN A 325 -20.18 -19.58 4.77
N LEU A 326 -19.70 -18.56 4.03
CA LEU A 326 -20.56 -17.59 3.36
C LEU A 326 -21.12 -18.15 2.04
N PRO A 327 -22.26 -17.65 1.56
CA PRO A 327 -22.73 -17.92 0.20
C PRO A 327 -21.65 -17.53 -0.82
N ASN A 328 -21.30 -18.45 -1.73
CA ASN A 328 -20.17 -18.31 -2.67
C ASN A 328 -18.79 -18.11 -1.99
N GLY A 329 -18.59 -18.62 -0.77
CA GLY A 329 -17.33 -18.50 -0.02
C GLY A 329 -16.11 -19.07 -0.74
N ASP A 330 -16.32 -19.99 -1.68
CA ASP A 330 -15.30 -20.53 -2.59
C ASP A 330 -14.76 -19.51 -3.61
N ARG A 331 -15.50 -18.42 -3.84
CA ARG A 331 -15.13 -17.32 -4.74
C ARG A 331 -14.47 -16.13 -4.02
N LEU A 332 -14.60 -16.07 -2.69
CA LEU A 332 -14.12 -14.96 -1.87
C LEU A 332 -12.60 -15.01 -1.68
N GLU A 333 -11.97 -13.85 -1.78
CA GLU A 333 -10.52 -13.71 -1.76
C GLU A 333 -9.97 -13.25 -0.42
N ILE A 334 -8.82 -13.79 -0.04
CA ILE A 334 -7.96 -13.17 0.97
C ILE A 334 -6.67 -12.79 0.26
N SER A 335 -6.28 -11.53 0.31
CA SER A 335 -4.96 -11.06 -0.11
C SER A 335 -4.20 -10.44 1.04
N LEU A 336 -2.87 -10.41 0.94
CA LEU A 336 -2.02 -9.75 1.92
C LEU A 336 -1.16 -8.72 1.19
N ALA A 337 -1.17 -7.46 1.61
CA ALA A 337 -0.05 -6.57 1.33
C ALA A 337 1.13 -7.02 2.20
N THR A 338 2.31 -7.18 1.60
CA THR A 338 3.48 -7.69 2.32
C THR A 338 4.74 -6.91 2.01
N ARG A 339 5.67 -6.88 2.97
CA ARG A 339 7.01 -6.35 2.75
C ARG A 339 7.76 -7.15 1.69
N LEU A 340 8.82 -6.54 1.16
CA LEU A 340 9.64 -7.09 0.07
C LEU A 340 10.19 -8.52 0.31
N LEU A 341 10.39 -8.94 1.56
CA LEU A 341 10.86 -10.29 1.94
C LEU A 341 9.79 -11.05 2.76
N PRO A 342 9.87 -12.40 2.88
CA PRO A 342 8.98 -13.21 3.71
C PRO A 342 8.83 -12.71 5.16
N PHE A 343 7.77 -13.16 5.85
CA PHE A 343 7.50 -12.80 7.25
C PHE A 343 8.69 -13.04 8.19
N ASP A 344 8.73 -12.32 9.31
CA ASP A 344 9.73 -12.52 10.35
C ASP A 344 9.20 -13.49 11.41
N GLY A 345 10.10 -14.36 11.86
CA GLY A 345 9.91 -15.22 13.02
C GLY A 345 11.13 -15.19 13.95
N PRO A 346 11.21 -16.11 14.93
CA PRO A 346 12.21 -16.07 15.99
C PRO A 346 13.66 -16.22 15.50
N GLU A 347 13.85 -16.79 14.31
CA GLU A 347 15.17 -16.97 13.66
C GLU A 347 15.43 -15.94 12.55
N GLY A 348 14.62 -14.87 12.47
CA GLY A 348 14.64 -13.87 11.41
C GLY A 348 13.69 -14.20 10.26
N ILE A 349 14.11 -13.90 9.01
CA ILE A 349 13.27 -14.06 7.81
C ILE A 349 12.92 -15.54 7.60
N MET A 350 11.63 -15.87 7.66
CA MET A 350 11.12 -17.23 7.53
C MET A 350 11.53 -17.85 6.18
N LYS A 351 11.93 -19.12 6.24
CA LYS A 351 12.36 -19.93 5.07
C LYS A 351 11.28 -20.86 4.53
N ASP A 352 10.16 -20.98 5.23
CA ASP A 352 8.96 -21.66 4.78
C ASP A 352 7.74 -20.86 5.26
N VAL A 353 6.93 -20.42 4.31
CA VAL A 353 5.64 -19.74 4.51
C VAL A 353 4.54 -20.43 3.67
N SER A 354 4.77 -21.68 3.24
CA SER A 354 3.85 -22.43 2.38
C SER A 354 2.47 -22.66 3.01
N GLU A 355 2.36 -22.73 4.34
CA GLU A 355 1.07 -22.80 5.04
C GLU A 355 0.22 -21.53 4.85
N PHE A 356 0.82 -20.35 4.69
CA PHE A 356 0.09 -19.12 4.38
C PHE A 356 -0.52 -19.18 2.98
N ALA A 357 0.25 -19.68 2.00
CA ALA A 357 -0.18 -19.82 0.60
C ALA A 357 -1.41 -20.73 0.42
N LYS A 358 -1.67 -21.65 1.37
CA LYS A 358 -2.86 -22.52 1.38
C LYS A 358 -4.16 -21.81 1.79
N VAL A 359 -4.07 -20.70 2.52
CA VAL A 359 -5.25 -20.00 3.09
C VAL A 359 -5.52 -18.64 2.44
N VAL A 360 -4.53 -18.05 1.77
CA VAL A 360 -4.70 -16.81 0.97
C VAL A 360 -4.76 -17.10 -0.53
N ASN A 361 -5.40 -16.21 -1.29
CA ASN A 361 -5.45 -16.31 -2.74
C ASN A 361 -4.17 -15.81 -3.39
N HIS A 362 -3.63 -14.69 -2.89
CA HIS A 362 -2.43 -14.06 -3.40
C HIS A 362 -1.79 -13.10 -2.37
N ILE A 363 -0.53 -12.72 -2.60
CA ILE A 363 0.17 -11.64 -1.89
C ILE A 363 0.51 -10.50 -2.83
N ASN A 364 0.52 -9.29 -2.30
CA ASN A 364 0.79 -8.02 -2.98
C ASN A 364 2.07 -7.45 -2.39
N ILE A 365 3.22 -7.83 -2.95
CA ILE A 365 4.53 -7.46 -2.40
C ILE A 365 4.79 -5.98 -2.66
N MET A 366 4.90 -5.19 -1.60
CA MET A 366 5.24 -3.76 -1.62
C MET A 366 6.72 -3.59 -1.95
N ALA A 367 7.05 -3.68 -3.24
CA ALA A 367 8.41 -3.56 -3.77
C ALA A 367 8.82 -2.10 -4.06
N TYR A 368 8.39 -1.21 -3.18
CA TYR A 368 8.64 0.23 -3.14
C TYR A 368 8.98 0.63 -1.70
N ASP A 369 9.30 1.91 -1.45
CA ASP A 369 9.78 2.40 -0.15
C ASP A 369 11.02 1.63 0.36
N VAL A 370 11.89 1.23 -0.57
CA VAL A 370 13.16 0.56 -0.25
C VAL A 370 14.17 1.57 0.28
N ASN A 371 14.29 2.73 -0.37
CA ASN A 371 15.18 3.81 0.04
C ASN A 371 14.41 5.13 0.24
N GLY A 372 14.83 5.91 1.24
CA GLY A 372 14.17 7.15 1.63
C GLY A 372 14.89 7.84 2.80
N SER A 373 14.16 8.70 3.51
CA SER A 373 14.70 9.57 4.58
C SER A 373 15.15 8.84 5.85
N TRP A 374 14.82 7.56 5.97
CA TRP A 374 15.31 6.61 6.97
C TRP A 374 16.75 6.14 6.73
N GLY A 375 17.29 6.32 5.52
CA GLY A 375 18.67 5.99 5.18
C GLY A 375 19.70 7.07 5.55
N SER A 376 20.90 6.93 4.99
CA SER A 376 22.00 7.92 5.07
C SER A 376 22.50 8.41 3.70
N VAL A 377 22.17 7.66 2.64
CA VAL A 377 22.44 7.97 1.23
C VAL A 377 21.15 7.89 0.42
N THR A 378 21.08 8.63 -0.68
CA THR A 378 20.02 8.52 -1.69
C THR A 378 20.06 7.14 -2.35
N GLY A 379 18.94 6.72 -2.95
CA GLY A 379 18.82 5.43 -3.61
C GLY A 379 17.46 5.26 -4.27
N ALA A 380 17.27 4.14 -4.95
CA ALA A 380 16.06 3.87 -5.72
C ALA A 380 14.85 3.64 -4.79
N ASN A 381 13.70 4.27 -5.08
CA ASN A 381 12.47 4.02 -4.32
C ASN A 381 12.04 2.55 -4.44
N ALA A 382 12.06 2.03 -5.67
CA ALA A 382 11.61 0.69 -6.03
C ALA A 382 12.59 0.02 -7.02
N PRO A 383 13.82 -0.34 -6.59
CA PRO A 383 14.82 -0.95 -7.48
C PRO A 383 14.33 -2.30 -8.04
N LEU A 384 14.42 -2.49 -9.36
CA LEU A 384 14.21 -3.80 -9.98
C LEU A 384 15.33 -4.78 -9.61
N GLY A 385 16.58 -4.32 -9.72
CA GLY A 385 17.80 -5.09 -9.41
C GLY A 385 18.87 -4.24 -8.72
N GLY A 386 20.14 -4.63 -8.88
CA GLY A 386 21.32 -3.99 -8.27
C GLY A 386 21.91 -4.79 -7.11
N GLU A 387 22.98 -4.27 -6.49
CA GLU A 387 23.73 -4.97 -5.44
C GLU A 387 22.97 -5.13 -4.11
N SER A 388 21.92 -4.33 -3.89
CA SER A 388 21.04 -4.43 -2.73
C SER A 388 20.35 -5.79 -2.65
N GLN A 389 20.23 -6.34 -1.44
CA GLN A 389 19.37 -7.50 -1.20
C GLN A 389 17.87 -7.12 -1.28
N LEU A 390 17.53 -5.86 -1.01
CA LEU A 390 16.17 -5.34 -1.11
C LEU A 390 15.94 -4.79 -2.53
N THR A 391 15.45 -5.65 -3.42
CA THR A 391 15.05 -5.31 -4.79
C THR A 391 13.80 -6.09 -5.18
N TYR A 392 13.01 -5.57 -6.11
CA TYR A 392 11.82 -6.22 -6.67
C TYR A 392 12.11 -7.66 -7.11
N ALA A 393 13.24 -7.89 -7.80
CA ALA A 393 13.64 -9.21 -8.26
C ALA A 393 14.01 -10.16 -7.11
N ASN A 394 14.79 -9.70 -6.14
CA ASN A 394 15.21 -10.52 -5.01
C ASN A 394 14.03 -10.80 -4.06
N GLY A 395 13.12 -9.84 -3.89
CA GLY A 395 11.90 -10.01 -3.11
C GLY A 395 10.98 -11.07 -3.69
N ALA A 396 10.66 -10.97 -5.00
CA ALA A 396 9.89 -12.00 -5.70
C ALA A 396 10.52 -13.40 -5.54
N GLN A 397 11.84 -13.50 -5.70
CA GLN A 397 12.55 -14.78 -5.54
C GLN A 397 12.53 -15.28 -4.09
N ALA A 398 12.72 -14.41 -3.09
CA ALA A 398 12.71 -14.79 -1.68
C ALA A 398 11.36 -15.37 -1.22
N TRP A 399 10.23 -14.85 -1.72
CA TRP A 399 8.91 -15.41 -1.46
C TRP A 399 8.67 -16.75 -2.19
N ILE A 400 9.18 -16.90 -3.42
CA ILE A 400 9.14 -18.19 -4.15
C ILE A 400 9.96 -19.26 -3.43
N ASP A 401 11.20 -18.92 -3.03
CA ASP A 401 12.11 -19.83 -2.34
C ASP A 401 11.58 -20.23 -0.95
N ALA A 402 10.80 -19.35 -0.31
CA ALA A 402 10.09 -19.64 0.94
C ALA A 402 8.72 -20.35 0.73
N GLY A 403 8.43 -20.84 -0.47
CA GLY A 403 7.30 -21.73 -0.73
C GLY A 403 5.98 -21.08 -1.17
N PHE A 404 5.95 -19.77 -1.47
CA PHE A 404 4.79 -19.20 -2.17
C PHE A 404 4.81 -19.56 -3.66
N PRO A 405 3.73 -20.12 -4.23
CA PRO A 405 3.60 -20.31 -5.66
C PRO A 405 3.71 -18.98 -6.41
N ALA A 406 4.58 -18.90 -7.43
CA ALA A 406 4.77 -17.70 -8.24
C ALA A 406 3.45 -17.09 -8.75
N ALA A 407 2.49 -17.92 -9.15
CA ALA A 407 1.17 -17.49 -9.63
C ALA A 407 0.26 -16.85 -8.55
N GLN A 408 0.63 -16.92 -7.27
CA GLN A 408 -0.01 -16.23 -6.15
C GLN A 408 0.74 -14.95 -5.73
N ILE A 409 1.83 -14.58 -6.41
CA ILE A 409 2.63 -13.38 -6.10
C ILE A 409 2.30 -12.28 -7.09
N ASN A 410 1.77 -11.16 -6.60
CA ASN A 410 1.67 -9.91 -7.35
C ASN A 410 2.77 -8.96 -6.87
N MET A 411 3.43 -8.29 -7.80
CA MET A 411 4.47 -7.33 -7.47
C MET A 411 3.95 -5.90 -7.51
N GLY A 412 4.11 -5.19 -6.40
CA GLY A 412 3.75 -3.80 -6.22
C GLY A 412 4.71 -2.84 -6.91
N VAL A 413 4.17 -1.77 -7.49
CA VAL A 413 4.95 -0.65 -8.04
C VAL A 413 4.40 0.69 -7.54
N PRO A 414 5.28 1.70 -7.35
CA PRO A 414 4.86 3.01 -6.91
C PRO A 414 4.43 3.87 -8.11
N PHE A 415 3.32 4.58 -8.00
CA PHE A 415 2.94 5.67 -8.91
C PHE A 415 3.43 7.04 -8.38
N TYR A 416 4.53 7.00 -7.62
CA TYR A 416 5.18 8.13 -6.98
C TYR A 416 6.69 7.91 -6.85
N GLY A 417 7.40 9.01 -6.62
CA GLY A 417 8.77 9.04 -6.17
C GLY A 417 8.94 9.56 -4.75
N ARG A 418 10.16 9.41 -4.23
CA ARG A 418 10.60 10.00 -2.95
C ARG A 418 11.75 10.95 -3.19
N SER A 419 11.74 12.08 -2.50
CA SER A 419 12.72 13.15 -2.65
C SER A 419 13.54 13.44 -1.39
N LEU A 420 14.78 13.86 -1.61
CA LEU A 420 15.81 14.10 -0.60
C LEU A 420 16.69 15.28 -1.02
N THR A 421 17.25 16.02 -0.07
CA THR A 421 18.19 17.12 -0.37
C THR A 421 19.61 16.60 -0.25
N THR A 422 20.38 16.59 -1.35
CA THR A 422 21.72 16.00 -1.36
C THR A 422 22.78 16.96 -0.81
N LYS A 423 23.86 16.40 -0.23
CA LYS A 423 25.03 17.21 0.16
C LYS A 423 25.80 17.68 -1.08
N SER A 424 26.01 16.76 -2.02
CA SER A 424 26.80 16.94 -3.24
C SER A 424 25.93 17.28 -4.44
N ASP A 425 26.49 18.04 -5.39
CA ASP A 425 25.92 18.20 -6.73
C ASP A 425 25.96 16.85 -7.49
N MET A 426 24.83 16.45 -8.08
CA MET A 426 24.70 15.21 -8.86
C MET A 426 24.65 15.45 -10.38
N THR A 427 24.82 16.69 -10.85
CA THR A 427 24.77 17.08 -12.28
C THR A 427 25.62 16.17 -13.17
N THR A 428 26.83 15.81 -12.73
CA THR A 428 27.75 14.89 -13.45
C THR A 428 27.83 13.49 -12.84
N SER A 429 27.23 13.25 -11.66
CA SER A 429 27.27 11.93 -10.99
C SER A 429 26.60 10.84 -11.83
N GLN A 430 27.24 9.69 -11.94
CA GLN A 430 26.62 8.47 -12.49
C GLN A 430 25.98 7.62 -11.37
N SER A 431 26.45 7.74 -10.13
CA SER A 431 25.86 7.06 -8.98
C SER A 431 24.61 7.78 -8.49
N MET A 432 23.55 6.99 -8.24
CA MET A 432 22.36 7.43 -7.51
C MET A 432 22.60 7.54 -6.00
N GLN A 433 23.67 6.93 -5.47
CA GLN A 433 23.96 6.88 -4.03
C GLN A 433 24.89 8.02 -3.60
N VAL A 434 24.33 9.07 -2.99
CA VAL A 434 25.09 10.17 -2.37
C VAL A 434 24.52 10.52 -0.99
N PRO A 435 25.34 10.99 -0.04
CA PRO A 435 24.83 11.46 1.26
C PRO A 435 23.84 12.62 1.14
N PHE A 436 22.77 12.58 1.94
CA PHE A 436 21.73 13.64 2.00
C PHE A 436 21.69 14.36 3.36
N ILE A 437 20.87 15.41 3.46
CA ILE A 437 20.58 16.15 4.70
C ILE A 437 19.10 16.04 5.10
N LYS A 438 18.83 16.24 6.39
CA LYS A 438 17.48 16.40 6.96
C LYS A 438 17.19 17.90 7.19
N PRO A 439 15.91 18.33 7.26
CA PRO A 439 14.68 17.55 7.10
C PRO A 439 14.46 17.10 5.65
N VAL A 440 13.43 16.27 5.44
CA VAL A 440 12.95 15.90 4.10
C VAL A 440 12.48 17.18 3.39
N PRO A 441 12.87 17.42 2.12
CA PRO A 441 12.35 18.56 1.36
C PRO A 441 10.85 18.38 1.12
N LEU A 442 10.17 19.50 0.84
CA LEU A 442 8.82 19.47 0.26
C LEU A 442 8.85 18.61 -1.02
N GLY A 443 7.95 17.64 -1.09
CA GLY A 443 7.67 16.84 -2.28
C GLY A 443 6.94 17.65 -3.34
N ASP A 444 5.85 17.09 -3.86
CA ASP A 444 4.99 17.79 -4.81
C ASP A 444 4.05 18.82 -4.16
N ASN A 445 3.25 19.50 -4.98
CA ASN A 445 2.27 20.51 -4.55
C ASN A 445 1.10 19.94 -3.70
N ASN A 446 1.07 18.65 -3.40
CA ASN A 446 0.13 18.01 -2.48
C ASN A 446 0.83 17.39 -1.27
N ASP A 447 2.16 17.45 -1.15
CA ASP A 447 2.91 17.00 0.02
C ASP A 447 2.78 18.02 1.15
N ALA A 448 1.59 18.06 1.77
CA ALA A 448 1.34 18.89 2.93
C ALA A 448 2.08 18.35 4.17
N LEU A 449 2.44 19.23 5.10
CA LEU A 449 2.93 18.81 6.42
C LEU A 449 1.87 17.93 7.10
N TRP A 450 2.29 16.74 7.51
CA TRP A 450 1.43 15.78 8.19
C TRP A 450 2.19 15.13 9.36
N THR A 451 1.45 14.81 10.43
CA THR A 451 1.98 14.13 11.61
C THR A 451 1.47 12.70 11.58
N ASP A 452 2.38 11.72 11.58
CA ASP A 452 2.02 10.33 11.79
C ASP A 452 1.38 10.18 13.19
N PRO A 453 0.24 9.50 13.36
CA PRO A 453 -0.36 9.25 14.68
C PRO A 453 0.59 8.62 15.72
N CYS A 454 1.64 7.93 15.27
CA CYS A 454 2.69 7.38 16.11
C CYS A 454 3.85 8.35 16.41
N GLU A 455 3.95 9.48 15.72
CA GLU A 455 5.04 10.46 15.82
C GLU A 455 4.60 11.78 16.47
N LYS A 456 5.57 12.63 16.81
CA LYS A 456 5.32 13.90 17.53
C LYS A 456 5.41 15.14 16.66
N GLU A 457 6.15 15.09 15.56
CA GLU A 457 6.45 16.26 14.73
C GLU A 457 5.85 16.08 13.33
N ALA A 458 5.26 17.16 12.80
CA ALA A 458 4.77 17.18 11.43
C ALA A 458 5.96 17.27 10.46
N ALA A 459 5.95 16.46 9.41
CA ALA A 459 6.99 16.44 8.39
C ALA A 459 6.40 16.42 6.98
N TYR A 460 7.22 16.79 6.00
CA TYR A 460 6.97 16.47 4.60
C TYR A 460 7.30 14.99 4.36
N SER A 461 6.48 14.33 3.55
CA SER A 461 6.75 12.94 3.15
C SER A 461 7.85 12.85 2.09
N GLY A 462 8.13 13.96 1.40
CA GLY A 462 9.01 14.06 0.25
C GLY A 462 8.43 13.40 -1.00
N VAL A 463 7.15 13.03 -0.99
CA VAL A 463 6.49 12.27 -2.07
C VAL A 463 6.24 13.14 -3.28
N TRP A 464 6.53 12.58 -4.46
CA TRP A 464 6.22 13.15 -5.77
C TRP A 464 5.34 12.19 -6.56
N LYS A 465 4.02 12.41 -6.58
CA LYS A 465 3.09 11.64 -7.42
C LYS A 465 3.47 11.78 -8.89
N TYR A 466 3.35 10.71 -9.68
CA TYR A 466 3.76 10.73 -11.08
C TYR A 466 3.05 11.81 -11.90
N LYS A 467 1.74 11.99 -11.70
CA LYS A 467 1.00 13.10 -12.32
C LYS A 467 1.53 14.47 -11.95
N ASN A 468 2.00 14.65 -10.71
CA ASN A 468 2.48 15.95 -10.25
C ASN A 468 3.89 16.26 -10.78
N LEU A 469 4.71 15.25 -11.09
CA LEU A 469 5.93 15.43 -11.90
C LEU A 469 5.60 15.95 -13.31
N ARG A 470 4.44 15.57 -13.87
CA ARG A 470 3.97 15.99 -15.19
C ARG A 470 3.31 17.37 -15.17
N GLU A 471 2.33 17.57 -14.29
CA GLU A 471 1.55 18.80 -14.16
C GLU A 471 2.41 20.00 -13.74
N GLN A 472 3.42 19.80 -12.88
CA GLN A 472 4.38 20.86 -12.51
C GLN A 472 5.55 20.98 -13.50
N GLY A 473 5.54 20.24 -14.60
CA GLY A 473 6.55 20.33 -15.65
C GLY A 473 7.95 19.88 -15.24
N VAL A 474 8.08 19.00 -14.23
CA VAL A 474 9.36 18.38 -13.86
C VAL A 474 9.83 17.44 -14.98
N VAL A 475 8.90 16.66 -15.54
CA VAL A 475 9.11 15.85 -16.74
C VAL A 475 8.04 16.10 -17.80
N ASP A 476 8.40 15.97 -19.08
CA ASP A 476 7.50 16.14 -20.23
C ASP A 476 6.69 14.87 -20.59
N GLU A 477 5.90 14.95 -21.66
CA GLU A 477 5.06 13.87 -22.18
C GLU A 477 5.83 12.68 -22.77
N HIS A 478 7.11 12.85 -23.07
CA HIS A 478 8.01 11.80 -23.50
C HIS A 478 8.76 11.17 -22.30
N GLY A 479 8.81 11.87 -21.16
CA GLY A 479 9.52 11.47 -19.94
C GLY A 479 10.87 12.17 -19.77
N ASN A 480 11.20 13.17 -20.58
CA ASN A 480 12.43 13.96 -20.41
C ASN A 480 12.26 14.96 -19.28
N ALA A 481 13.31 15.22 -18.50
CA ALA A 481 13.29 16.33 -17.55
C ALA A 481 13.29 17.69 -18.26
N ARG A 482 12.54 18.66 -17.72
CA ARG A 482 12.63 20.07 -18.14
C ARG A 482 13.56 20.82 -17.21
N ALA A 483 14.34 21.76 -17.76
CA ALA A 483 15.24 22.59 -16.96
C ALA A 483 14.49 23.31 -15.81
N PRO A 484 15.06 23.39 -14.59
CA PRO A 484 16.43 23.04 -14.22
C PRO A 484 16.65 21.54 -13.89
N TRP A 485 15.64 20.68 -14.00
CA TRP A 485 15.77 19.27 -13.67
C TRP A 485 16.60 18.49 -14.70
N ILE A 486 17.32 17.49 -14.20
CA ILE A 486 18.13 16.56 -14.98
C ILE A 486 17.63 15.15 -14.68
N ARG A 487 17.09 14.43 -15.69
CA ARG A 487 16.76 12.99 -15.59
C ARG A 487 18.00 12.16 -15.89
N LYS A 488 18.22 11.13 -15.08
CA LYS A 488 19.15 10.03 -15.35
C LYS A 488 18.43 8.71 -15.12
N PHE A 489 18.94 7.64 -15.73
CA PHE A 489 18.42 6.29 -15.55
C PHE A 489 19.56 5.42 -15.00
N ASP A 490 19.33 4.83 -13.83
CA ASP A 490 20.32 3.97 -13.20
C ASP A 490 20.19 2.54 -13.74
N LYS A 491 21.30 2.00 -14.26
CA LYS A 491 21.30 0.73 -15.00
C LYS A 491 21.18 -0.50 -14.11
N GLU A 492 21.57 -0.38 -12.83
CA GLU A 492 21.58 -1.49 -11.88
C GLU A 492 20.20 -1.69 -11.26
N SER A 493 19.63 -0.62 -10.70
CA SER A 493 18.26 -0.62 -10.20
C SER A 493 17.21 -0.64 -11.31
N GLN A 494 17.56 -0.26 -12.53
CA GLN A 494 16.65 -0.05 -13.66
C GLN A 494 15.51 0.92 -13.30
N THR A 495 15.86 2.03 -12.63
CA THR A 495 14.92 3.10 -12.27
C THR A 495 15.43 4.48 -12.66
N PRO A 496 14.52 5.40 -13.02
CA PRO A 496 14.88 6.80 -13.25
C PRO A 496 15.10 7.55 -11.92
N TRP A 497 15.89 8.61 -12.02
CA TRP A 497 15.99 9.64 -10.99
C TRP A 497 16.12 11.02 -11.61
N LEU A 498 15.71 12.03 -10.84
CA LEU A 498 15.73 13.43 -11.19
C LEU A 498 16.61 14.17 -10.19
N PHE A 499 17.32 15.21 -10.67
CA PHE A 499 18.09 16.10 -9.82
C PHE A 499 17.93 17.55 -10.27
N ASN A 500 17.73 18.45 -9.30
CA ASN A 500 17.67 19.90 -9.52
C ASN A 500 18.95 20.55 -8.94
N PRO A 501 19.88 21.05 -9.77
CA PRO A 501 21.13 21.64 -9.30
C PRO A 501 20.96 22.88 -8.43
N SER A 502 19.87 23.63 -8.61
CA SER A 502 19.62 24.87 -7.86
C SER A 502 19.12 24.60 -6.43
N THR A 503 18.33 23.55 -6.22
CA THR A 503 17.79 23.18 -4.89
C THR A 503 18.53 22.02 -4.23
N LYS A 504 19.39 21.31 -4.97
CA LYS A 504 19.95 19.99 -4.63
C LYS A 504 18.90 18.92 -4.32
N GLN A 505 17.66 19.09 -4.80
CA GLN A 505 16.63 18.08 -4.63
C GLN A 505 16.87 16.93 -5.60
N PHE A 506 17.01 15.73 -5.03
CA PHE A 506 16.99 14.45 -5.72
C PHE A 506 15.58 13.86 -5.63
N ILE A 507 15.11 13.17 -6.67
CA ILE A 507 13.88 12.37 -6.66
C ILE A 507 14.17 11.00 -7.31
N SER A 508 13.91 9.89 -6.63
CA SER A 508 13.80 8.58 -7.29
C SER A 508 12.33 8.20 -7.41
N TYR A 509 11.93 7.68 -8.58
CA TYR A 509 10.55 7.39 -8.96
C TYR A 509 10.50 6.24 -9.97
N ASP A 510 9.30 5.89 -10.42
CA ASP A 510 9.08 5.00 -11.55
C ASP A 510 8.43 5.74 -12.72
N ASP A 511 8.74 5.32 -13.95
CA ASP A 511 8.10 5.79 -15.17
C ASP A 511 7.83 4.63 -16.15
N ARG A 512 7.35 4.97 -17.35
CA ARG A 512 7.01 3.98 -18.39
C ARG A 512 8.19 3.11 -18.84
N GLU A 513 9.44 3.52 -18.62
CA GLU A 513 10.64 2.73 -18.94
C GLU A 513 10.87 1.68 -17.85
N SER A 514 10.95 2.10 -16.58
CA SER A 514 11.19 1.18 -15.45
C SER A 514 10.03 0.22 -15.18
N LEU A 515 8.78 0.68 -15.37
CA LEU A 515 7.60 -0.18 -15.20
C LEU A 515 7.52 -1.30 -16.25
N ARG A 516 7.93 -1.06 -17.51
CA ARG A 516 7.99 -2.12 -18.53
C ARG A 516 8.97 -3.22 -18.14
N LEU A 517 10.15 -2.84 -17.67
CA LEU A 517 11.18 -3.79 -17.22
C LEU A 517 10.68 -4.64 -16.03
N LYS A 518 9.88 -4.05 -15.12
CA LYS A 518 9.22 -4.75 -14.01
C LYS A 518 8.09 -5.68 -14.45
N VAL A 519 7.29 -5.28 -15.45
CA VAL A 519 6.27 -6.13 -16.08
C VAL A 519 6.92 -7.31 -16.80
N ASP A 520 7.96 -7.08 -17.60
CA ASP A 520 8.71 -8.14 -18.30
C ASP A 520 9.34 -9.13 -17.32
N TYR A 521 9.90 -8.65 -16.21
CA TYR A 521 10.36 -9.52 -15.12
C TYR A 521 9.22 -10.39 -14.56
N ALA A 522 8.06 -9.79 -14.26
CA ALA A 522 6.91 -10.51 -13.73
C ALA A 522 6.37 -11.56 -14.71
N LYS A 523 6.32 -11.26 -16.02
CA LYS A 523 6.01 -12.23 -17.08
C LYS A 523 7.01 -13.39 -17.09
N LYS A 524 8.31 -13.08 -17.12
CA LYS A 524 9.41 -14.05 -17.18
C LYS A 524 9.48 -14.97 -15.97
N LYS A 525 9.07 -14.49 -14.79
CA LYS A 525 8.94 -15.28 -13.55
C LYS A 525 7.57 -15.94 -13.38
N HIS A 526 6.67 -15.78 -14.35
CA HIS A 526 5.30 -16.29 -14.34
C HIS A 526 4.46 -15.85 -13.13
N LEU A 527 4.76 -14.68 -12.56
CA LEU A 527 4.12 -14.14 -11.36
C LEU A 527 2.61 -13.96 -11.55
N GLY A 528 1.83 -13.94 -10.46
CA GLY A 528 0.37 -13.80 -10.49
C GLY A 528 -0.12 -12.53 -11.20
N GLY A 529 0.65 -11.44 -11.10
CA GLY A 529 0.28 -10.16 -11.68
C GLY A 529 1.08 -8.98 -11.14
N MET A 530 0.48 -7.80 -11.26
CA MET A 530 1.01 -6.51 -10.81
C MET A 530 0.04 -5.87 -9.81
N MET A 531 0.59 -5.10 -8.88
CA MET A 531 -0.14 -4.24 -7.96
C MET A 531 0.42 -2.82 -8.05
N LEU A 532 -0.39 -1.78 -7.81
CA LEU A 532 0.06 -0.39 -7.79
C LEU A 532 -0.40 0.36 -6.54
N TRP A 533 0.48 1.23 -6.02
CA TRP A 533 0.18 2.22 -4.99
C TRP A 533 0.53 3.63 -5.50
N ALA A 534 -0.41 4.57 -5.63
CA ALA A 534 -1.87 4.41 -5.58
C ALA A 534 -2.52 5.04 -6.84
N LEU A 535 -3.71 4.56 -7.20
CA LEU A 535 -4.31 4.80 -8.51
C LEU A 535 -4.47 6.29 -8.85
N ASN A 536 -4.79 7.13 -7.87
CA ASN A 536 -5.00 8.57 -8.03
C ASN A 536 -3.71 9.39 -8.26
N GLN A 537 -2.54 8.74 -8.25
CA GLN A 537 -1.22 9.35 -8.41
C GLN A 537 -0.73 9.28 -9.87
N ASP A 538 -1.34 8.43 -10.71
CA ASP A 538 -1.13 8.45 -12.15
C ASP A 538 -1.79 9.68 -12.79
N THR A 539 -1.28 10.01 -13.97
CA THR A 539 -1.83 10.95 -14.94
C THR A 539 -3.29 10.66 -15.29
N THR A 540 -4.03 11.69 -15.74
CA THR A 540 -5.45 11.57 -16.14
C THR A 540 -5.68 10.67 -17.36
N ASN A 541 -4.64 10.40 -18.15
CA ASN A 541 -4.61 9.45 -19.26
C ASN A 541 -4.00 8.08 -18.88
N PHE A 542 -3.75 7.81 -17.59
CA PHE A 542 -3.37 6.49 -17.06
C PHE A 542 -2.06 5.92 -17.63
N GLU A 543 -1.04 6.75 -17.84
CA GLU A 543 0.20 6.36 -18.51
C GLU A 543 1.01 5.25 -17.83
N LEU A 544 0.98 5.16 -16.50
CA LEU A 544 1.67 4.08 -15.79
C LEU A 544 0.79 2.82 -15.72
N LEU A 545 -0.52 2.98 -15.51
CA LEU A 545 -1.48 1.87 -15.51
C LEU A 545 -1.59 1.18 -16.88
N ASP A 546 -1.45 1.92 -17.98
CA ASP A 546 -1.43 1.37 -19.34
C ASP A 546 -0.20 0.47 -19.58
N VAL A 547 0.95 0.78 -18.98
CA VAL A 547 2.11 -0.12 -18.96
C VAL A 547 1.81 -1.37 -18.13
N LEU A 548 1.12 -1.23 -17.00
CA LEU A 548 0.72 -2.39 -16.19
C LEU A 548 -0.26 -3.32 -16.93
N GLN A 549 -1.10 -2.81 -17.85
CA GLN A 549 -1.94 -3.68 -18.69
C GLN A 549 -1.14 -4.64 -19.56
N GLU A 550 0.13 -4.33 -19.86
CA GLU A 550 0.97 -5.21 -20.64
C GLU A 550 1.12 -6.58 -19.93
N ILE A 551 0.98 -6.71 -18.59
CA ILE A 551 1.02 -8.02 -17.88
C ILE A 551 -0.09 -9.00 -18.33
N ARG A 552 -1.23 -8.48 -18.81
CA ARG A 552 -2.39 -9.27 -19.25
C ARG A 552 -2.28 -9.76 -20.70
N ARG A 553 -1.20 -9.39 -21.41
CA ARG A 553 -0.90 -9.74 -22.81
C ARG A 553 0.23 -10.76 -22.91
#